data_AF-A0A5C3PKZ6-F1
#
_entry.id   AF-A0A5C3PKZ6-F1
#
_cell.length_a   1.000
_cell.length_b   1.000
_cell.length_c   1.000
_cell.angle_alpha   90.00
_cell.angle_beta   90.00
_cell.angle_gamma   90.00
#
_symmetry.space_group_name_H-M   'P 1'
#
loop_
_entity.id
_entity.type
_entity.pdbx_description
1 polymer ?
#
loop_
_entity_poly.entity_id
_entity_poly.type
_entity_poly.pdbx_seq_one_letter_code
_entity_poly.pdbx_strand_id
1 'polypeptide(L)'
;MPLRYPVPRTHVACVVDIALALRSSGAKFEDVRDLVSGQRGREVYTRGDPDHGIWTAGIVMGLIKDILTCEELLRRIEREAEEVIGGMAARVVPAKAKL
;
A
#
# COMPACT_ATOMS: atom_id res chain seq x y z
N MET A 1 -11.58 -0.29 -20.71
CA MET A 1 -11.24 1.12 -20.48
C MET A 1 -10.14 1.16 -19.42
N PRO A 2 -8.85 1.38 -19.77
CA PRO A 2 -7.78 1.33 -18.78
C PRO A 2 -7.76 2.66 -18.02
N LEU A 3 -7.97 2.59 -16.70
CA LEU A 3 -7.85 3.73 -15.80
C LEU A 3 -6.40 4.21 -15.77
N ARG A 4 -6.10 5.25 -16.55
CA ARG A 4 -4.86 6.02 -16.45
C ARG A 4 -4.97 7.00 -15.28
N TYR A 5 -4.89 6.51 -14.05
CA TYR A 5 -4.48 7.38 -12.96
C TYR A 5 -2.97 7.28 -12.85
N PRO A 6 -2.21 8.31 -13.26
CA PRO A 6 -0.78 8.34 -13.02
C PRO A 6 -0.61 8.46 -11.50
N VAL A 7 -0.39 7.36 -10.78
CA VAL A 7 -0.10 7.40 -9.34
C VAL A 7 1.21 8.17 -9.14
N PRO A 8 1.17 9.42 -8.66
CA PRO A 8 2.39 10.16 -8.39
C PRO A 8 3.11 9.41 -7.28
N ARG A 9 4.41 9.17 -7.44
CA ARG A 9 5.30 8.35 -6.58
C ARG A 9 5.48 8.87 -5.15
N THR A 10 4.47 9.52 -4.56
CA THR A 10 4.51 10.18 -3.26
C THR A 10 3.25 10.00 -2.40
N HIS A 11 2.22 9.25 -2.81
CA HIS A 11 0.95 9.13 -2.04
C HIS A 11 0.98 8.16 -0.84
N VAL A 12 2.15 7.88 -0.26
CA VAL A 12 2.21 7.43 1.15
C VAL A 12 2.03 8.63 2.10
N ALA A 13 1.96 9.84 1.54
CA ALA A 13 1.79 11.10 2.22
C ALA A 13 0.35 11.36 2.65
N CYS A 14 0.09 11.29 3.94
CA CYS A 14 -0.75 12.32 4.55
C CYS A 14 -0.39 12.53 6.02
N VAL A 15 -0.07 11.48 6.76
CA VAL A 15 0.39 11.62 8.17
C VAL A 15 1.82 12.15 8.24
N VAL A 16 2.71 11.64 7.38
CA VAL A 16 4.14 12.03 7.40
C VAL A 16 4.32 13.50 7.02
N ASP A 17 3.62 13.97 5.98
CA ASP A 17 3.75 15.35 5.51
C ASP A 17 3.19 16.36 6.52
N ILE A 18 2.05 16.03 7.16
CA ILE A 18 1.50 16.85 8.25
C ILE A 18 2.44 16.84 9.45
N ALA A 19 3.03 15.69 9.81
CA ALA A 19 3.97 15.60 10.92
C ALA A 19 5.26 16.40 10.65
N LEU A 20 5.76 16.40 9.41
CA LEU A 20 6.91 17.20 9.00
C LEU A 20 6.59 18.70 9.05
N ALA A 21 5.40 19.10 8.56
CA ALA A 21 4.93 20.47 8.63
C ALA A 21 4.83 20.96 10.08
N LEU A 22 4.18 20.20 10.98
CA LEU A 22 4.08 20.50 12.42
C LEU A 22 5.45 20.66 13.07
N ARG A 23 6.40 19.76 12.75
CA ARG A 23 7.76 19.81 13.31
C ARG A 23 8.51 21.07 12.87
N SER A 24 8.28 21.54 11.65
CA SER A 24 8.95 22.73 11.11
C SER A 24 8.37 24.05 11.63
N SER A 25 7.08 24.08 11.96
CA SER A 25 6.36 25.30 12.38
C SER A 25 6.19 25.44 13.89
N GLY A 26 6.48 24.39 14.67
CA GLY A 26 6.17 24.35 16.10
C GLY A 26 4.67 24.32 16.41
N ALA A 27 3.84 24.03 15.40
CA ALA A 27 2.40 23.93 15.54
C ALA A 27 2.00 22.75 16.43
N LYS A 28 0.87 22.88 17.11
CA LYS A 28 0.34 21.86 18.01
C LYS A 28 -0.55 20.90 17.23
N PHE A 29 -0.81 19.75 17.84
CA PHE A 29 -1.76 18.79 17.28
C PHE A 29 -3.17 19.39 17.11
N GLU A 30 -3.57 20.31 17.98
CA GLU A 30 -4.86 21.01 17.88
C GLU A 30 -5.03 21.71 16.52
N ASP A 31 -3.95 22.25 15.95
CA ASP A 31 -3.96 23.01 14.69
C ASP A 31 -4.23 22.12 13.46
N VAL A 32 -4.03 20.80 13.57
CA VAL A 32 -4.22 19.84 12.47
C VAL A 32 -5.30 18.81 12.75
N ARG A 33 -5.96 18.89 13.92
CA ARG A 33 -6.97 17.91 14.36
C ARG A 33 -8.05 17.67 13.31
N ASP A 34 -8.51 18.74 12.67
CA ASP A 34 -9.56 18.66 11.64
C ASP A 34 -9.05 18.05 10.33
N LEU A 35 -7.77 18.22 10.01
CA LEU A 35 -7.12 17.63 8.84
C LEU A 35 -6.91 16.13 9.00
N VAL A 36 -6.59 15.67 10.22
CA VAL A 36 -6.38 14.24 10.55
C VAL A 36 -7.67 13.51 10.93
N SER A 37 -8.83 14.14 10.78
CA SER A 37 -10.10 13.57 11.23
C SER A 37 -10.51 12.34 10.40
N GLY A 38 -10.89 11.25 11.07
CA GLY A 38 -11.36 10.03 10.41
C GLY A 38 -12.64 10.22 9.59
N GLN A 39 -13.44 11.25 9.88
CA GLN A 39 -14.61 11.62 9.08
C GLN A 39 -14.20 12.06 7.67
N ARG A 40 -13.20 12.95 7.54
CA ARG A 40 -12.66 13.34 6.23
C ARG A 40 -12.00 12.17 5.51
N GLY A 41 -11.28 11.31 6.25
CA GLY A 41 -10.72 10.09 5.68
C GLY A 41 -11.77 9.12 5.11
N ARG A 42 -12.97 9.04 5.71
CA ARG A 42 -14.07 8.23 5.16
C ARG A 42 -14.61 8.79 3.85
N GLU A 43 -14.66 10.11 3.72
CA GLU A 43 -15.14 10.77 2.51
C GLU A 43 -14.24 10.51 1.30
N VAL A 44 -12.93 10.31 1.50
CA VAL A 44 -11.99 9.91 0.43
C VAL A 44 -12.48 8.66 -0.30
N TYR A 45 -12.84 7.61 0.44
CA TYR A 45 -13.31 6.35 -0.14
C TYR A 45 -14.68 6.47 -0.81
N THR A 46 -15.54 7.38 -0.31
CA THR A 46 -16.92 7.53 -0.80
C THR A 46 -16.99 8.42 -2.04
N ARG A 47 -16.20 9.51 -2.06
CA ARG A 47 -16.17 10.50 -3.14
C ARG A 47 -15.16 10.17 -4.23
N GLY A 48 -14.18 9.30 -3.92
CA GLY A 48 -13.10 8.96 -4.83
C GLY A 48 -12.08 10.09 -5.00
N ASP A 49 -12.03 11.03 -4.05
CA ASP A 49 -11.10 12.16 -4.04
C ASP A 49 -9.98 11.89 -3.02
N PRO A 50 -8.78 11.49 -3.48
CA PRO A 50 -7.66 11.15 -2.61
C PRO A 50 -7.06 12.34 -1.86
N ASP A 51 -7.34 13.58 -2.30
CA ASP A 51 -6.80 14.81 -1.70
C ASP A 51 -7.73 15.37 -0.60
N HIS A 52 -8.92 14.81 -0.44
CA HIS A 52 -9.95 15.32 0.47
C HIS A 52 -9.65 15.09 1.96
N GLY A 53 -8.82 14.10 2.27
CA GLY A 53 -8.48 13.75 3.66
C GLY A 53 -7.42 12.67 3.77
N ILE A 54 -7.04 12.34 5.01
CA ILE A 54 -6.05 11.30 5.29
C ILE A 54 -6.64 9.93 5.02
N TRP A 55 -5.93 9.13 4.25
CA TRP A 55 -6.23 7.72 4.01
C TRP A 55 -4.96 6.87 4.16
N THR A 56 -5.15 5.57 4.40
CA THR A 56 -4.05 4.67 4.73
C THR A 56 -3.68 3.81 3.54
N ALA A 57 -2.41 3.83 3.17
CA ALA A 57 -1.83 2.99 2.13
C ALA A 57 -0.48 2.42 2.59
N GLY A 58 -0.31 1.10 2.45
CA GLY A 58 0.98 0.45 2.68
C GLY A 58 1.91 0.58 1.49
N ILE A 59 3.22 0.47 1.72
CA ILE A 59 4.26 0.50 0.66
C ILE A 59 4.01 -0.56 -0.43
N VAL A 60 3.38 -1.69 -0.05
CA VAL A 60 2.99 -2.78 -0.95
C VAL A 60 2.13 -2.32 -2.14
N MET A 61 1.42 -1.19 -2.02
CA MET A 61 0.65 -0.62 -3.13
C MET A 61 1.51 -0.38 -4.38
N GLY A 62 2.80 -0.08 -4.22
CA GLY A 62 3.73 0.06 -5.33
C GLY A 62 3.90 -1.22 -6.17
N LEU A 63 3.55 -2.39 -5.64
CA LEU A 63 3.60 -3.69 -6.31
C LEU A 63 2.27 -4.09 -6.96
N ILE A 64 1.16 -3.45 -6.59
CA ILE A 64 -0.17 -3.74 -7.15
C ILE A 64 -0.28 -3.03 -8.51
N LYS A 65 -0.62 -3.78 -9.56
CA LYS A 65 -0.70 -3.29 -10.96
C LYS A 65 -2.03 -3.57 -11.64
N ASP A 66 -2.92 -4.30 -10.98
CA ASP A 66 -4.19 -4.76 -11.47
C ASP A 66 -5.26 -4.64 -10.39
N ILE A 67 -6.51 -4.73 -10.85
CA ILE A 67 -7.69 -4.73 -10.00
C ILE A 67 -8.42 -6.03 -10.31
N LEU A 68 -8.38 -6.95 -9.37
CA LEU A 68 -8.97 -8.29 -9.47
C LEU A 68 -10.11 -8.44 -8.46
N THR A 69 -11.01 -9.38 -8.71
CA THR A 69 -11.92 -9.83 -7.65
C THR A 69 -11.15 -10.49 -6.51
N CYS A 70 -11.75 -10.58 -5.32
CA CYS A 70 -11.13 -11.26 -4.19
C CYS A 70 -10.80 -12.74 -4.52
N GLU A 71 -11.67 -13.42 -5.27
CA GLU A 71 -11.45 -14.82 -5.66
C GLU A 71 -10.24 -14.96 -6.59
N GLU A 72 -10.17 -14.16 -7.66
CA GLU A 72 -9.06 -14.20 -8.61
C GLU A 72 -7.72 -13.88 -7.95
N LEU A 73 -7.71 -12.90 -7.04
CA LEU A 73 -6.52 -12.52 -6.29
C LEU A 73 -5.99 -13.68 -5.44
N LEU A 74 -6.87 -14.32 -4.67
CA LEU A 74 -6.48 -15.43 -3.80
C LEU A 74 -5.96 -16.63 -4.61
N ARG A 75 -6.68 -17.02 -5.66
CA ARG A 75 -6.26 -18.12 -6.56
C ARG A 75 -4.91 -17.84 -7.21
N ARG A 76 -4.63 -16.59 -7.54
CA ARG A 76 -3.34 -16.17 -8.10
C ARG A 76 -2.22 -16.29 -7.07
N ILE A 77 -2.44 -15.79 -5.85
CA ILE A 77 -1.45 -15.85 -4.77
C ILE A 77 -1.08 -17.31 -4.47
N GLU A 78 -2.07 -18.20 -4.35
CA GLU A 78 -1.86 -19.62 -4.11
C GLU A 78 -0.99 -20.27 -5.20
N ARG A 79 -1.38 -20.09 -6.47
CA ARG A 79 -0.65 -20.63 -7.62
C ARG A 79 0.80 -20.09 -7.69
N GLU A 80 0.98 -18.77 -7.57
CA GLU A 80 2.32 -18.16 -7.64
C GLU A 80 3.21 -18.64 -6.48
N ALA A 81 2.65 -18.85 -5.28
CA ALA A 81 3.40 -19.39 -4.15
C ALA A 81 3.88 -20.83 -4.41
N GLU A 82 3.01 -21.69 -4.95
CA GLU A 82 3.37 -23.07 -5.32
C GLU A 82 4.47 -23.11 -6.38
N GLU A 83 4.34 -22.28 -7.43
CA GLU A 83 5.35 -22.15 -8.49
C GLU A 83 6.70 -21.67 -7.96
N VAL A 84 6.69 -20.68 -7.06
CA VAL A 84 7.91 -20.15 -6.44
C VAL A 84 8.57 -21.20 -5.54
N ILE A 85 7.81 -21.87 -4.68
CA ILE A 85 8.34 -22.90 -3.77
C ILE A 85 8.90 -24.08 -4.57
N GLY A 86 8.14 -24.61 -5.53
CA GLY A 86 8.60 -25.71 -6.39
C GLY A 86 9.83 -25.33 -7.22
N GLY A 87 9.82 -24.12 -7.79
CA GLY A 87 10.93 -23.58 -8.57
C GLY A 87 12.19 -23.30 -7.75
N MET A 88 12.07 -22.93 -6.48
CA MET A 88 13.21 -22.80 -5.57
C MET A 88 13.77 -24.16 -5.19
N ALA A 89 12.92 -25.11 -4.77
CA ALA A 89 13.34 -26.45 -4.38
C ALA A 89 14.12 -27.17 -5.50
N ALA A 90 13.70 -27.01 -6.76
CA ALA A 90 14.39 -27.57 -7.91
C ALA A 90 15.79 -26.97 -8.18
N ARG A 91 16.06 -25.75 -7.68
CA ARG A 91 17.31 -25.01 -7.91
C ARG A 91 18.28 -25.08 -6.73
N VAL A 92 17.84 -25.53 -5.56
CA VAL A 92 18.71 -25.73 -4.41
C VAL A 92 19.47 -27.05 -4.60
N VAL A 93 20.80 -26.99 -4.67
CA VAL A 93 21.64 -28.18 -4.63
C VAL A 93 21.52 -28.80 -3.24
N PRO A 94 21.04 -30.05 -3.10
CA PRO A 94 20.95 -30.69 -1.79
C PRO A 94 22.37 -30.86 -1.23
N ALA A 95 22.57 -30.42 0.02
CA ALA A 95 23.84 -30.61 0.70
C ALA A 95 24.10 -32.11 0.83
N LYS A 96 25.25 -32.59 0.33
CA LYS A 96 25.68 -33.97 0.56
C LYS A 96 25.94 -34.15 2.05
N ALA A 97 25.09 -34.90 2.73
CA ALA A 97 25.37 -35.37 4.09
C ALA A 97 26.64 -36.22 4.05
N LYS A 98 27.67 -35.80 4.77
CA LYS A 98 28.84 -36.63 5.06
C LYS A 98 28.45 -37.58 6.19
N LEU A 99 28.16 -38.83 5.83
CA LEU A 99 28.26 -39.97 6.72
C LEU A 99 29.68 -40.54 6.61
#